data_AF-A0AAV2I7B9-F1
#
_entry.id   AF-A0AAV2I7B9-F1
#
_cell.length_a   1.000
_cell.length_b   1.000
_cell.length_c   1.000
_cell.angle_alpha   90.00
_cell.angle_beta   90.00
_cell.angle_gamma   90.00
#
_symmetry.space_group_name_H-M   'P 1'
#
loop_
_entity.id
_entity.type
_entity.pdbx_description
1 polymer ?
#
loop_
_entity_poly.entity_id
_entity_poly.type
_entity_poly.pdbx_seq_one_letter_code
_entity_poly.pdbx_strand_id
1 'polypeptide(L)'
;MVSRSLLSRIIKVTTLRLILLIGIVYVFLIWLSYKHLERNMSHMQQKGQVFRPKIKQDGSFQIYAKECQKIHYTRHNDFSQFSDSLKVKSLEPGVCHVPVQPPKPDIQMEEEWNDIGVGYPQYVYTISGWIQVIDVPNYDAKPLKVIIVPHSHQDPGWRETFDSYFNSYTRSTLDYIVKFLGENPTWKFIWSEVSYLEKWFNLPSS
;
A
#
# COMPACT_ATOMS: atom_id res chain seq x y z
N MET A 1 40.89 65.08 -20.06
CA MET A 1 40.03 65.15 -18.87
C MET A 1 38.96 64.05 -19.00
N VAL A 2 39.29 62.79 -18.66
CA VAL A 2 38.31 61.70 -18.76
C VAL A 2 37.31 61.88 -17.62
N SER A 3 36.05 62.09 -17.99
CA SER A 3 34.96 62.41 -17.07
C SER A 3 34.84 61.35 -15.97
N ARG A 4 34.97 61.78 -14.71
CA ARG A 4 34.79 60.94 -13.51
C ARG A 4 33.47 60.16 -13.50
N SER A 5 32.48 60.55 -14.31
CA SER A 5 31.20 59.86 -14.43
C SER A 5 31.26 58.54 -15.23
N LEU A 6 32.14 58.45 -16.23
CA LEU A 6 32.31 57.25 -17.06
C LEU A 6 33.05 56.15 -16.30
N LEU A 7 34.12 56.50 -15.59
CA LEU A 7 34.85 55.57 -14.72
C LEU A 7 33.95 54.99 -13.61
N SER A 8 33.15 55.83 -12.96
CA SER A 8 32.21 55.41 -11.91
C SER A 8 31.15 54.41 -12.41
N ARG A 9 30.61 54.64 -13.62
CA ARG A 9 29.65 53.71 -14.26
C ARG A 9 30.29 52.39 -14.65
N ILE A 10 31.50 52.41 -15.21
CA ILE A 10 32.24 51.19 -15.60
C ILE A 10 32.60 50.37 -14.35
N ILE A 11 33.10 51.01 -13.29
CA ILE A 11 33.44 50.35 -12.02
C ILE A 11 32.19 49.70 -11.38
N LYS A 12 31.05 50.40 -11.37
CA LYS A 12 29.78 49.84 -10.85
C LYS A 12 29.25 48.66 -11.66
N VAL A 13 29.43 48.66 -12.98
CA VAL A 13 29.04 47.52 -13.84
C VAL A 13 29.96 46.32 -13.61
N THR A 14 31.27 46.54 -13.41
CA THR A 14 32.22 45.47 -13.09
C THR A 14 32.01 44.89 -11.69
N THR A 15 31.68 45.70 -10.68
CA THR A 15 31.39 45.19 -9.33
C THR A 15 30.06 44.43 -9.30
N LEU A 16 29.03 44.88 -10.03
CA LEU A 16 27.76 44.17 -10.15
C LEU A 16 27.94 42.79 -10.81
N ARG A 17 28.77 42.71 -11.87
CA ARG A 17 29.10 41.44 -12.52
C ARG A 17 29.87 40.49 -11.59
N LEU A 18 30.79 41.02 -10.78
CA LEU A 18 31.52 40.22 -9.80
C LEU A 18 30.61 39.67 -8.70
N ILE A 19 29.69 40.50 -8.18
CA ILE A 19 28.70 40.07 -7.16
C ILE A 19 27.78 38.97 -7.72
N LEU A 20 27.32 39.11 -8.97
CA LEU A 20 26.52 38.07 -9.64
C LEU A 20 27.29 36.76 -9.82
N LEU A 21 28.57 36.82 -10.23
CA LEU A 21 29.41 35.62 -10.36
C LEU A 21 29.62 34.91 -9.02
N ILE A 22 29.94 35.67 -7.96
CA ILE A 22 30.09 35.10 -6.62
C ILE A 22 28.76 34.49 -6.14
N GLY A 23 27.63 35.14 -6.42
CA GLY A 23 26.30 34.60 -6.13
C GLY A 23 26.02 33.27 -6.84
N ILE A 24 26.35 33.16 -8.13
CA ILE A 24 26.18 31.92 -8.90
C ILE A 24 27.07 30.81 -8.32
N VAL A 25 28.33 31.10 -8.02
CA VAL A 25 29.26 30.12 -7.41
C VAL A 25 28.74 29.66 -6.05
N TYR A 26 28.24 30.57 -5.22
CA TYR A 26 27.68 30.25 -3.91
C TYR A 26 26.47 29.31 -4.01
N VAL A 27 25.52 29.61 -4.91
CA VAL A 27 24.36 28.75 -5.15
C VAL A 27 24.78 27.38 -5.68
N PHE A 28 25.79 27.33 -6.55
CA PHE A 28 26.33 26.07 -7.07
C PHE A 28 26.98 25.21 -5.98
N LEU A 29 27.72 25.82 -5.04
CA LEU A 29 28.32 25.12 -3.90
C LEU A 29 27.25 24.59 -2.94
N ILE A 30 26.17 25.34 -2.68
CA ILE A 30 25.01 24.86 -1.91
C ILE A 30 24.35 23.67 -2.61
N TRP A 31 24.20 23.73 -3.94
CA TRP A 31 23.61 22.63 -4.69
C TRP A 31 24.48 21.36 -4.64
N LEU A 32 25.80 21.50 -4.75
CA LEU A 32 26.74 20.39 -4.62
C LEU A 32 26.71 19.76 -3.22
N SER A 33 26.67 20.57 -2.16
CA SER A 33 26.61 20.06 -0.78
C SER A 33 25.27 19.37 -0.50
N TYR A 34 24.16 19.94 -0.97
CA TYR A 34 22.84 19.32 -0.92
C TYR A 34 22.82 17.97 -1.65
N LYS A 35 23.35 17.92 -2.87
CA LYS A 35 23.38 16.68 -3.68
C LYS A 35 24.29 15.61 -3.09
N HIS A 36 25.38 16.01 -2.42
CA HIS A 36 26.23 15.10 -1.66
C HIS A 36 25.48 14.52 -0.45
N LEU A 37 24.78 15.37 0.32
CA LEU A 37 23.98 14.94 1.46
C LEU A 37 22.87 13.98 1.05
N GLU A 38 22.16 14.27 -0.04
CA GLU A 38 21.09 13.44 -0.58
C GLU A 38 21.58 12.03 -0.97
N ARG A 39 22.72 11.94 -1.67
CA ARG A 39 23.34 10.65 -2.01
C ARG A 39 23.74 9.87 -0.78
N ASN A 40 24.33 10.54 0.21
CA ASN A 40 24.78 9.88 1.44
C ASN A 40 23.57 9.40 2.26
N MET A 41 22.49 10.18 2.34
CA MET A 41 21.24 9.76 2.98
C MET A 41 20.59 8.58 2.26
N SER A 42 20.56 8.57 0.92
CA SER A 42 20.03 7.44 0.14
C SER A 42 20.79 6.14 0.42
N HIS A 43 22.13 6.20 0.46
CA HIS A 43 22.97 5.06 0.80
C HIS A 43 22.78 4.58 2.25
N MET A 44 22.58 5.50 3.20
CA MET A 44 22.29 5.15 4.60
C MET A 44 20.87 4.56 4.77
N GLN A 45 19.90 5.03 3.98
CA GLN A 45 18.54 4.48 3.93
C GLN A 45 18.53 3.06 3.35
N GLN A 46 19.33 2.78 2.33
CA GLN A 46 19.53 1.41 1.80
C GLN A 46 20.16 0.47 2.84
N LYS A 47 20.97 1.00 3.76
CA LYS A 47 21.53 0.26 4.91
C LYS A 47 20.57 0.12 6.10
N GLY A 48 19.29 0.51 5.93
CA GLY A 48 18.25 0.34 6.95
C GLY A 48 18.22 1.43 8.03
N GLN A 49 19.03 2.48 7.92
CA GLN A 49 19.05 3.58 8.89
C GLN A 49 18.11 4.70 8.41
N VAL A 50 16.89 4.74 8.96
CA VAL A 50 15.94 5.83 8.66
C VAL A 50 16.15 6.97 9.66
N PHE A 51 16.68 8.09 9.18
CA PHE A 51 16.83 9.33 9.93
C PHE A 51 15.67 10.27 9.59
N ARG A 52 14.80 10.58 10.56
CA ARG A 52 13.80 11.67 10.42
C ARG A 52 14.10 12.76 11.44
N PRO A 53 14.71 13.88 11.05
CA PRO A 53 14.89 15.00 11.96
C PRO A 53 13.55 15.70 12.22
N LYS A 54 13.24 15.98 13.49
CA LYS A 54 12.17 16.91 13.86
C LYS A 54 12.80 18.10 14.58
N ILE A 55 12.39 19.30 14.17
CA ILE A 55 12.72 20.54 14.87
C ILE A 55 11.64 20.75 15.93
N LYS A 56 12.07 20.84 17.19
CA LYS A 56 11.17 21.18 18.30
C LYS A 56 10.91 22.69 18.30
N GLN A 57 9.82 23.10 18.95
CA GLN A 57 9.42 24.50 19.06
C GLN A 57 10.46 25.37 19.80
N ASP A 58 11.39 24.75 20.55
CA ASP A 58 12.51 25.39 21.24
C ASP A 58 13.75 25.59 20.34
N GLY A 59 13.69 25.22 19.06
CA GLY A 59 14.80 25.32 18.11
C GLY A 59 15.82 24.17 18.20
N SER A 60 15.63 23.20 19.11
CA SER A 60 16.51 22.03 19.20
C SER A 60 16.21 20.99 18.13
N PHE A 61 17.28 20.35 17.64
CA PHE A 61 17.22 19.31 16.61
C PHE A 61 17.10 17.94 17.28
N GLN A 62 16.02 17.20 17.01
CA GLN A 62 15.87 15.83 17.49
C GLN A 62 16.02 14.85 16.32
N ILE A 63 17.09 14.05 16.36
CA ILE A 63 17.37 13.01 15.37
C ILE A 63 16.81 11.69 15.91
N TYR A 64 15.82 11.13 15.20
CA TYR A 64 15.36 9.77 15.46
C TYR A 64 16.13 8.82 14.56
N ALA A 65 16.97 7.97 15.15
CA ALA A 65 17.45 6.75 14.48
C ALA A 65 16.48 5.63 14.88
N LYS A 66 15.63 5.21 13.93
CA LYS A 66 14.78 4.02 14.15
C LYS A 66 15.61 2.80 13.80
N GLU A 67 16.34 2.28 14.76
CA GLU A 67 16.87 0.91 14.69
C GLU A 67 15.74 -0.02 15.14
N CYS A 68 15.27 -0.86 14.22
CA CYS A 68 14.25 -1.86 14.45
C CYS A 68 14.87 -3.22 14.05
N GLN A 69 14.40 -4.37 14.54
CA GLN A 69 12.99 -4.74 14.67
C GLN A 69 12.83 -6.15 15.28
N LYS A 70 11.71 -6.42 15.94
CA LYS A 70 10.79 -7.55 15.65
C LYS A 70 9.65 -7.59 16.66
N ILE A 71 8.40 -7.63 16.21
CA ILE A 71 7.29 -8.12 17.03
C ILE A 71 6.55 -9.17 16.20
N HIS A 72 6.54 -10.39 16.70
CA HIS A 72 5.74 -11.50 16.19
C HIS A 72 4.26 -11.24 16.50
N TYR A 73 3.38 -11.51 15.55
CA TYR A 73 1.94 -11.57 15.79
C TYR A 73 1.61 -12.79 16.65
N THR A 74 0.91 -12.57 17.76
CA THR A 74 0.06 -13.60 18.38
C THR A 74 -1.37 -13.13 18.30
N ARG A 75 -2.13 -13.74 17.38
CA ARG A 75 -3.58 -13.73 17.42
C ARG A 75 -4.00 -14.57 18.62
N HIS A 76 -4.27 -13.95 19.77
CA HIS A 76 -5.18 -14.49 20.77
C HIS A 76 -5.79 -13.34 21.59
N ASN A 77 -7.11 -13.42 21.74
CA ASN A 77 -7.97 -12.51 22.49
C ASN A 77 -7.42 -12.25 23.90
N ASP A 78 -6.99 -11.01 24.19
CA ASP A 78 -7.37 -10.28 25.42
C ASP A 78 -6.84 -8.84 25.33
N PHE A 79 -7.73 -7.85 25.44
CA PHE A 79 -7.43 -6.43 25.31
C PHE A 79 -7.52 -5.71 26.66
N SER A 80 -6.94 -6.31 27.71
CA SER A 80 -7.12 -5.82 29.08
C SER A 80 -5.85 -5.84 29.93
N GLN A 81 -4.74 -5.23 29.47
CA GLN A 81 -3.63 -4.80 30.35
C GLN A 81 -2.59 -3.98 29.59
N PHE A 82 -2.87 -2.69 29.36
CA PHE A 82 -1.81 -1.70 29.14
C PHE A 82 -1.60 -0.96 30.46
N SER A 83 -0.63 -1.43 31.24
CA SER A 83 -0.17 -0.78 32.47
C SER A 83 1.21 -0.17 32.23
N ASP A 84 1.31 1.10 32.61
CA ASP A 84 2.48 1.97 32.54
C ASP A 84 3.75 1.36 33.17
N SER A 85 4.78 1.15 32.34
CA SER A 85 6.21 1.38 32.65
C SER A 85 7.11 0.68 31.63
N LEU A 86 7.42 1.38 30.54
CA LEU A 86 8.36 0.89 29.53
C LEU A 86 9.81 0.93 30.08
N LYS A 87 10.22 -0.10 30.83
CA LYS A 87 11.65 -0.34 31.11
C LYS A 87 12.29 -0.90 29.85
N VAL A 88 13.05 -0.08 29.14
CA VAL A 88 13.83 -0.49 27.97
C VAL A 88 14.94 -1.46 28.41
N LYS A 89 14.71 -2.76 28.23
CA LYS A 89 15.77 -3.78 28.28
C LYS A 89 16.59 -3.67 26.99
N SER A 90 17.88 -3.35 27.08
CA SER A 90 18.79 -3.46 25.93
C SER A 90 18.94 -4.93 25.54
N LEU A 91 18.77 -5.25 24.27
CA LEU A 91 19.00 -6.58 23.71
C LEU A 91 20.50 -6.83 23.53
N GLU A 92 20.95 -8.07 23.74
CA GLU A 92 22.34 -8.48 23.51
C GLU A 92 22.73 -8.38 22.02
N PRO A 93 24.01 -8.16 21.68
CA PRO A 93 24.47 -8.08 20.29
C PRO A 93 24.22 -9.40 19.55
N GLY A 94 23.48 -9.36 18.42
CA GLY A 94 23.23 -10.53 17.56
C GLY A 94 21.76 -10.91 17.32
N VAL A 95 20.79 -10.16 17.85
CA VAL A 95 19.36 -10.54 17.87
C VAL A 95 18.55 -10.00 16.64
N CYS A 96 19.20 -9.39 15.66
CA CYS A 96 18.53 -8.91 14.44
C CYS A 96 18.62 -9.96 13.32
N HIS A 97 17.73 -10.95 13.30
CA HIS A 97 17.52 -11.74 12.09
C HIS A 97 16.82 -10.85 11.06
N VAL A 98 17.58 -10.29 10.12
CA VAL A 98 17.03 -9.67 8.91
C VAL A 98 16.09 -10.71 8.30
N PRO A 99 14.80 -10.41 8.10
CA PRO A 99 13.95 -11.32 7.35
C PRO A 99 14.64 -11.52 6.01
N VAL A 100 15.04 -12.77 5.73
CA VAL A 100 15.58 -13.14 4.43
C VAL A 100 14.59 -12.61 3.41
N GLN A 101 15.07 -11.76 2.49
CA GLN A 101 14.17 -11.21 1.50
C GLN A 101 13.46 -12.37 0.80
N PRO A 102 12.13 -12.32 0.66
CA PRO A 102 11.43 -13.37 -0.05
C PRO A 102 12.07 -13.53 -1.43
N PRO A 103 12.08 -14.75 -1.97
CA PRO A 103 12.56 -14.95 -3.34
C PRO A 103 11.81 -14.00 -4.27
N LYS A 104 12.52 -13.46 -5.26
CA LYS A 104 11.93 -12.52 -6.22
C LYS A 104 10.70 -13.18 -6.87
N PRO A 105 9.51 -12.56 -6.82
CA PRO A 105 8.35 -13.10 -7.48
C PRO A 105 8.50 -12.95 -9.00
N ASP A 106 7.76 -13.76 -9.76
CA ASP A 106 7.68 -13.61 -11.22
C ASP A 106 7.07 -12.26 -11.61
N ILE A 107 6.11 -11.77 -10.82
CA ILE A 107 5.43 -10.50 -11.01
C ILE A 107 5.48 -9.74 -9.68
N GLN A 108 6.09 -8.56 -9.69
CA GLN A 108 6.12 -7.65 -8.55
C GLN A 108 5.25 -6.44 -8.85
N MET A 109 4.07 -6.36 -8.25
CA MET A 109 3.06 -5.36 -8.59
C MET A 109 3.56 -3.92 -8.43
N GLU A 110 4.42 -3.65 -7.45
CA GLU A 110 5.02 -2.34 -7.23
C GLU A 110 6.00 -1.91 -8.35
N GLU A 111 6.67 -2.88 -8.98
CA GLU A 111 7.54 -2.63 -10.13
C GLU A 111 6.68 -2.41 -11.39
N GLU A 112 5.72 -3.31 -11.62
CA GLU A 112 4.84 -3.30 -12.80
C GLU A 112 3.92 -2.07 -12.86
N TRP A 113 3.49 -1.54 -11.71
CA TRP A 113 2.50 -0.45 -11.65
C TRP A 113 2.91 0.79 -12.47
N ASN A 114 4.20 1.08 -12.57
CA ASN A 114 4.70 2.23 -13.33
C ASN A 114 4.57 2.04 -14.85
N ASP A 115 4.51 0.79 -15.31
CA ASP A 115 4.49 0.41 -16.72
C ASP A 115 3.09 0.00 -17.20
N ILE A 116 2.14 -0.24 -16.28
CA ILE A 116 0.74 -0.55 -16.61
C ILE A 116 0.01 0.73 -17.06
N GLY A 117 -0.20 0.86 -18.37
CA GLY A 117 -1.06 1.90 -18.94
C GLY A 117 -2.53 1.69 -18.56
N VAL A 118 -3.17 2.71 -17.98
CA VAL A 118 -4.61 2.68 -17.66
C VAL A 118 -5.39 3.39 -18.76
N GLY A 119 -6.25 2.65 -19.46
CA GLY A 119 -7.11 3.18 -20.51
C GLY A 119 -8.39 2.38 -20.67
N TYR A 120 -9.47 3.06 -21.06
CA TYR A 120 -10.74 2.42 -21.37
C TYR A 120 -10.85 2.20 -22.88
N PRO A 121 -11.06 0.96 -23.35
CA PRO A 121 -11.27 0.71 -24.76
C PRO A 121 -12.59 1.33 -25.22
N GLN A 122 -12.55 2.19 -26.25
CA GLN A 122 -13.75 2.94 -26.69
C GLN A 122 -14.75 2.12 -27.53
N TYR A 123 -14.37 0.91 -27.98
CA TYR A 123 -15.14 0.14 -28.97
C TYR A 123 -15.12 -1.38 -28.72
N VAL A 124 -15.21 -1.80 -27.46
CA VAL A 124 -15.19 -3.23 -27.11
C VAL A 124 -16.46 -3.60 -26.35
N TYR A 125 -16.98 -4.80 -26.61
CA TYR A 125 -18.14 -5.40 -25.92
C TYR A 125 -17.93 -5.62 -24.40
N THR A 126 -16.74 -5.31 -23.88
CA THR A 126 -16.36 -5.47 -22.47
C THR A 126 -15.78 -4.16 -21.94
N ILE A 127 -16.20 -3.75 -20.75
CA ILE A 127 -15.82 -2.48 -20.11
C ILE A 127 -14.38 -2.44 -19.56
N SER A 128 -13.69 -3.58 -19.50
CA SER A 128 -12.35 -3.69 -18.88
C SER A 128 -11.42 -4.73 -19.52
N GLY A 129 -11.75 -5.25 -20.70
CA GLY A 129 -10.97 -6.30 -21.35
C GLY A 129 -11.00 -6.24 -22.88
N TRP A 130 -10.48 -7.29 -23.51
CA TRP A 130 -10.57 -7.52 -24.95
C TRP A 130 -11.00 -8.95 -25.23
N ILE A 131 -11.74 -9.16 -26.32
CA ILE A 131 -12.03 -10.49 -26.84
C ILE A 131 -10.83 -10.90 -27.69
N GLN A 132 -10.17 -11.99 -27.32
CA GLN A 132 -9.09 -12.57 -28.11
C GLN A 132 -9.52 -13.93 -28.65
N VAL A 133 -9.60 -14.03 -29.98
CA VAL A 133 -9.72 -15.31 -30.67
C VAL A 133 -8.29 -15.73 -31.02
N ILE A 134 -7.85 -16.86 -30.51
CA ILE A 134 -6.50 -17.39 -30.77
C ILE A 134 -6.67 -18.65 -31.62
N ASP A 135 -6.12 -18.62 -32.83
CA ASP A 135 -5.99 -19.82 -33.65
C ASP A 135 -4.85 -20.68 -33.10
N VAL A 136 -5.19 -21.88 -32.63
CA VAL A 136 -4.22 -22.84 -32.09
C VAL A 136 -4.10 -24.00 -33.08
N PRO A 137 -3.09 -23.99 -33.98
CA PRO A 137 -3.04 -24.90 -35.14
C PRO A 137 -2.98 -26.39 -34.80
N ASN A 138 -2.55 -26.74 -33.58
CA ASN A 138 -2.48 -28.12 -33.09
C ASN A 138 -3.17 -28.27 -31.72
N TYR A 139 -4.37 -27.71 -31.57
CA TYR A 139 -5.15 -27.86 -30.35
C TYR A 139 -5.71 -29.27 -30.21
N ASP A 140 -5.20 -30.04 -29.24
CA ASP A 140 -5.84 -31.26 -28.79
C ASP A 140 -7.08 -30.89 -27.95
N ALA A 141 -8.26 -31.18 -28.49
CA ALA A 141 -9.54 -30.81 -27.87
C ALA A 141 -9.80 -31.67 -26.62
N LYS A 142 -9.30 -31.19 -25.48
CA LYS A 142 -9.61 -31.79 -24.18
C LYS A 142 -11.00 -31.35 -23.72
N PRO A 143 -11.80 -32.24 -23.08
CA PRO A 143 -13.06 -31.84 -22.49
C PRO A 143 -12.85 -30.69 -21.49
N LEU A 144 -13.53 -29.56 -21.74
CA LEU A 144 -13.51 -28.44 -20.83
C LEU A 144 -14.31 -28.80 -19.57
N LYS A 145 -13.63 -28.90 -18.42
CA LYS A 145 -14.31 -29.06 -17.14
C LYS A 145 -14.85 -27.71 -16.68
N VAL A 146 -16.16 -27.52 -16.83
CA VAL A 146 -16.86 -26.34 -16.31
C VAL A 146 -17.38 -26.63 -14.90
N ILE A 147 -17.03 -25.76 -13.95
CA ILE A 147 -17.53 -25.83 -12.57
C ILE A 147 -18.44 -24.62 -12.35
N ILE A 148 -19.72 -24.88 -12.09
CA ILE A 148 -20.68 -23.85 -11.73
C ILE A 148 -20.66 -23.70 -10.22
N VAL A 149 -20.46 -22.48 -9.72
CA VAL A 149 -20.37 -22.18 -8.29
C VAL A 149 -21.49 -21.21 -7.88
N PRO A 150 -22.65 -21.75 -7.44
CA PRO A 150 -23.73 -20.93 -6.91
C PRO A 150 -23.29 -20.22 -5.62
N HIS A 151 -23.62 -18.94 -5.53
CA HIS A 151 -23.33 -18.09 -4.37
C HIS A 151 -24.40 -16.99 -4.23
N SER A 152 -24.44 -16.36 -3.05
CA SER A 152 -25.17 -15.11 -2.83
C SER A 152 -24.27 -14.20 -2.02
N HIS A 153 -24.03 -13.00 -2.51
CA HIS A 153 -23.38 -11.95 -1.72
C HIS A 153 -24.43 -11.27 -0.83
N GLN A 154 -24.16 -11.15 0.46
CA GLN A 154 -25.11 -10.62 1.44
C GLN A 154 -24.40 -9.62 2.34
N ASP A 155 -24.42 -8.35 1.95
CA ASP A 155 -23.74 -7.27 2.66
C ASP A 155 -24.25 -7.14 4.10
N PRO A 156 -23.38 -7.23 5.13
CA PRO A 156 -23.75 -7.04 6.53
C PRO A 156 -23.95 -5.55 6.88
N GLY A 157 -24.81 -4.88 6.11
CA GLY A 157 -25.02 -3.44 6.16
C GLY A 157 -24.44 -2.73 4.94
N TRP A 158 -25.31 -2.04 4.19
CA TRP A 158 -24.93 -1.19 3.07
C TRP A 158 -26.01 -0.12 2.84
N ARG A 159 -27.07 -0.45 2.07
CA ARG A 159 -28.24 0.43 1.91
C ARG A 159 -29.26 0.26 3.03
N GLU A 160 -29.34 -0.96 3.57
CA GLU A 160 -30.10 -1.25 4.78
C GLU A 160 -29.17 -1.65 5.91
N THR A 161 -29.71 -1.72 7.12
CA THR A 161 -28.98 -2.19 8.30
C THR A 161 -28.80 -3.70 8.26
N PHE A 162 -27.83 -4.21 9.03
CA PHE A 162 -27.60 -5.63 9.21
C PHE A 162 -28.89 -6.41 9.53
N ASP A 163 -29.67 -5.92 10.51
CA ASP A 163 -30.92 -6.56 10.95
C ASP A 163 -32.05 -6.48 9.93
N SER A 164 -32.16 -5.36 9.20
CA SER A 164 -33.17 -5.19 8.16
C SER A 164 -32.95 -6.20 7.03
N TYR A 165 -31.71 -6.34 6.56
CA TYR A 165 -31.34 -7.36 5.59
C TYR A 165 -31.58 -8.77 6.11
N PHE A 166 -31.22 -9.03 7.37
CA PHE A 166 -31.41 -10.35 7.97
C PHE A 166 -32.87 -10.78 7.94
N ASN A 167 -33.76 -9.91 8.42
CA ASN A 167 -35.18 -10.20 8.57
C ASN A 167 -35.91 -10.25 7.22
N SER A 168 -35.51 -9.42 6.26
CA SER A 168 -36.20 -9.29 4.97
C SER A 168 -35.73 -10.31 3.93
N TYR A 169 -34.44 -10.69 3.95
CA TYR A 169 -33.83 -11.45 2.85
C TYR A 169 -32.91 -12.58 3.32
N THR A 170 -31.95 -12.30 4.20
CA THR A 170 -30.87 -13.26 4.47
C THR A 170 -31.38 -14.52 5.15
N ARG A 171 -32.30 -14.38 6.11
CA ARG A 171 -32.90 -15.52 6.80
C ARG A 171 -33.57 -16.49 5.82
N SER A 172 -34.47 -15.99 4.99
CA SER A 172 -35.20 -16.81 4.01
C SER A 172 -34.25 -17.42 2.98
N THR A 173 -33.20 -16.70 2.58
CA THR A 173 -32.15 -17.22 1.70
C THR A 173 -31.46 -18.45 2.31
N LEU A 174 -31.06 -18.39 3.58
CA LEU A 174 -30.43 -19.51 4.27
C LEU A 174 -31.40 -20.70 4.46
N ASP A 175 -32.66 -20.43 4.79
CA ASP A 175 -33.71 -21.45 4.89
C ASP A 175 -33.87 -22.21 3.56
N TYR A 176 -33.92 -21.49 2.43
CA TYR A 176 -34.03 -22.10 1.11
C TYR A 176 -32.76 -22.85 0.69
N ILE A 177 -31.58 -22.33 1.00
CA ILE A 177 -30.32 -23.02 0.72
C ILE A 177 -30.34 -24.40 1.40
N VAL A 178 -30.63 -24.45 2.69
CA VAL A 178 -30.64 -25.71 3.46
C VAL A 178 -31.70 -26.67 2.92
N LYS A 179 -32.91 -26.16 2.67
CA LYS A 179 -34.00 -26.97 2.09
C LYS A 179 -33.58 -27.59 0.75
N PHE A 180 -33.17 -26.77 -0.22
CA PHE A 180 -32.91 -27.25 -1.58
C PHE A 180 -31.64 -28.10 -1.67
N LEU A 181 -30.63 -27.85 -0.84
CA LEU A 181 -29.47 -28.73 -0.74
C LEU A 181 -29.83 -30.08 -0.10
N GLY A 182 -30.75 -30.09 0.88
CA GLY A 182 -31.28 -31.33 1.46
C GLY A 182 -32.07 -32.16 0.45
N GLU A 183 -32.85 -31.50 -0.41
CA GLU A 183 -33.63 -32.15 -1.48
C GLU A 183 -32.76 -32.60 -2.67
N ASN A 184 -31.63 -31.93 -2.93
CA ASN A 184 -30.77 -32.18 -4.09
C ASN A 184 -29.31 -32.44 -3.67
N PRO A 185 -28.92 -33.69 -3.34
CA PRO A 185 -27.59 -34.01 -2.81
C PRO A 185 -26.40 -33.66 -3.73
N THR A 186 -26.64 -33.57 -5.03
CA THR A 186 -25.61 -33.20 -6.01
C THR A 186 -25.34 -31.70 -6.02
N TRP A 187 -26.30 -30.86 -5.59
CA TRP A 187 -26.17 -29.42 -5.60
C TRP A 187 -25.13 -28.93 -4.58
N LYS A 188 -24.55 -27.77 -4.88
CA LYS A 188 -23.49 -27.15 -4.09
C LYS A 188 -23.77 -25.65 -4.03
N PHE A 189 -23.41 -25.03 -2.92
CA PHE A 189 -23.55 -23.60 -2.68
C PHE A 189 -22.41 -23.14 -1.78
N ILE A 190 -21.85 -21.95 -2.02
CA ILE A 190 -20.85 -21.33 -1.14
C ILE A 190 -21.46 -20.14 -0.39
N TRP A 191 -21.06 -19.97 0.87
CA TRP A 191 -21.49 -18.89 1.74
C TRP A 191 -20.27 -18.22 2.38
N SER A 192 -20.26 -16.88 2.47
CA SER A 192 -19.12 -16.12 2.96
C SER A 192 -19.39 -15.41 4.29
N GLU A 193 -20.57 -14.83 4.46
CA GLU A 193 -20.85 -13.90 5.55
C GLU A 193 -21.26 -14.63 6.84
N VAL A 194 -20.24 -15.04 7.61
CA VAL A 194 -20.40 -15.83 8.84
C VAL A 194 -21.25 -15.11 9.90
N SER A 195 -21.25 -13.78 9.93
CA SER A 195 -22.10 -12.98 10.85
C SER A 195 -23.59 -13.28 10.68
N TYR A 196 -24.05 -13.42 9.44
CA TYR A 196 -25.42 -13.80 9.15
C TYR A 196 -25.71 -15.27 9.42
N LEU A 197 -24.75 -16.14 9.08
CA LEU A 197 -24.87 -17.58 9.33
C LEU A 197 -24.98 -17.88 10.82
N GLU A 198 -24.17 -17.24 11.65
CA GLU A 198 -24.20 -17.37 13.12
C GLU A 198 -25.56 -16.91 13.67
N LYS A 199 -26.03 -15.73 13.25
CA LYS A 199 -27.34 -15.21 13.68
C LYS A 199 -28.48 -16.14 13.30
N TRP A 200 -28.45 -16.70 12.10
CA TRP A 200 -29.45 -17.67 11.62
C TRP A 200 -29.40 -18.99 12.39
N PHE A 201 -28.20 -19.53 12.63
CA PHE A 201 -28.01 -20.80 13.31
C PHE A 201 -28.47 -20.76 14.78
N ASN A 202 -28.34 -19.59 15.43
CA ASN A 202 -28.78 -19.37 16.81
C ASN A 202 -30.27 -19.02 16.95
N LEU A 203 -31.05 -19.01 15.85
CA LEU A 203 -32.50 -18.83 15.96
C LEU A 203 -33.13 -20.05 16.68
N PRO A 204 -34.20 -19.83 17.48
CA PRO A 204 -34.93 -20.94 18.08
C PRO A 204 -35.43 -21.90 17.00
N SER A 205 -35.29 -23.20 17.24
CA SER A 205 -35.90 -24.23 16.40
C SER A 205 -37.41 -24.01 16.35
N SER A 206 -37.95 -23.76 15.17
CA SER A 206 -39.40 -23.72 14.92
C SER A 206 -40.00 -25.10 14.87
#